data_AF-A0AAW3TU34-F1
#
_entry.id   AF-A0AAW3TU34-F1
#
_cell.length_a   1.000
_cell.length_b   1.000
_cell.length_c   1.000
_cell.angle_alpha   90.00
_cell.angle_beta   90.00
_cell.angle_gamma   90.00
#
_symmetry.space_group_name_H-M   'P 1'
#
loop_
_entity.id
_entity.type
_entity.pdbx_description
1 polymer ?
#
loop_
_entity_poly.entity_id
_entity_poly.type
_entity_poly.pdbx_seq_one_letter_code
_entity_poly.pdbx_strand_id
1 'polypeptide(L)'
;MPARKVIRSIHEGARDLARDIATTDAYVTSRRQRKKVEMLFAHLKRILKLDRLRLRGPNGARDEFHMAATAQNLRKMAKLIPMVKQPLPA
;
A
#
# COMPACT_ATOMS: atom_id res chain seq x y z
N MET A 1 7.97 22.19 43.94
CA MET A 1 8.29 22.58 42.54
C MET A 1 7.00 22.98 41.84
N PRO A 2 6.92 24.12 41.15
CA PRO A 2 5.70 24.50 40.44
C PRO A 2 5.45 23.51 39.28
N ALA A 3 4.29 22.85 39.29
CA ALA A 3 3.90 21.90 38.24
C ALA A 3 3.34 22.65 37.03
N ARG A 4 3.87 22.37 35.84
CA ARG A 4 3.39 22.93 34.58
C ARG A 4 1.96 22.45 34.29
N LYS A 5 0.99 23.37 34.21
CA LYS A 5 -0.35 23.05 33.70
C LYS A 5 -0.28 22.86 32.18
N VAL A 6 -0.50 21.63 31.73
CA VAL A 6 -0.65 21.30 30.31
C VAL A 6 -2.13 21.13 30.02
N ILE A 7 -2.69 21.97 29.15
CA ILE A 7 -4.08 21.84 28.70
C ILE A 7 -4.13 20.63 27.76
N ARG A 8 -4.78 19.55 28.19
CA ARG A 8 -5.01 18.34 27.38
C ARG A 8 -6.33 18.45 26.64
N SER A 9 -6.41 17.78 25.49
CA SER A 9 -7.66 17.63 24.76
C SER A 9 -8.63 16.75 25.56
N ILE A 10 -9.94 16.99 25.43
CA ILE A 10 -10.98 16.08 25.95
C ILE A 10 -10.88 14.66 25.36
N HIS A 11 -10.22 14.51 24.20
CA HIS A 11 -10.00 13.23 23.53
C HIS A 11 -8.61 12.64 23.80
N GLU A 12 -7.87 13.16 24.78
CA GLU A 12 -6.50 12.71 25.04
C GLU A 12 -6.45 11.22 25.35
N GLY A 13 -7.41 10.66 26.08
CA GLY A 13 -7.48 9.22 26.35
C GLY A 13 -7.58 8.36 25.08
N ALA A 14 -8.28 8.82 24.04
CA ALA A 14 -8.31 8.12 22.75
C ALA A 14 -6.97 8.20 22.02
N ARG A 15 -6.22 9.30 22.17
CA ARG A 15 -4.87 9.45 21.62
C ARG A 15 -3.85 8.61 22.37
N ASP A 16 -3.98 8.52 23.69
CA ASP A 16 -3.16 7.64 24.54
C ASP A 16 -3.35 6.19 24.09
N LEU A 17 -4.60 5.73 23.98
CA LEU A 17 -4.92 4.40 23.45
C LEU A 17 -4.32 4.16 22.05
N ALA A 18 -4.43 5.13 21.14
CA ALA A 18 -3.84 4.99 19.80
C ALA A 18 -2.30 4.90 19.84
N ARG A 19 -1.65 5.63 20.75
CA ARG A 19 -0.19 5.57 20.97
C ARG A 19 0.22 4.23 21.55
N ASP A 20 -0.54 3.70 22.50
CA ASP A 20 -0.29 2.39 23.10
C ASP A 20 -0.47 1.25 22.08
N ILE A 21 -1.49 1.33 21.22
CA ILE A 21 -1.66 0.36 20.12
C ILE A 21 -0.45 0.41 19.17
N ALA A 22 0.07 1.61 18.89
CA ALA A 22 1.17 1.78 17.95
C ALA A 22 2.50 1.15 18.41
N THR A 23 2.69 0.90 19.71
CA THR A 23 3.88 0.23 20.25
C THR A 23 3.79 -1.30 20.22
N THR A 24 2.61 -1.86 19.96
CA THR A 24 2.42 -3.31 19.94
C THR A 24 3.05 -3.99 18.72
N ASP A 25 3.54 -5.22 18.91
CA ASP A 25 4.08 -6.05 17.82
C ASP A 25 3.03 -6.39 16.76
N ALA A 26 1.77 -6.55 17.19
CA ALA A 26 0.64 -6.74 16.29
C ALA A 26 0.47 -5.54 15.33
N TYR A 27 0.59 -4.31 15.85
CA TYR A 27 0.54 -3.11 15.03
C TYR A 27 1.73 -3.03 14.07
N VAL A 28 2.94 -3.37 14.53
CA VAL A 28 4.13 -3.39 13.65
C VAL A 28 3.92 -4.33 12.47
N THR A 29 3.40 -5.53 12.73
CA THR A 29 3.10 -6.54 11.70
C THR A 29 2.02 -6.05 10.74
N SER A 30 0.91 -5.55 11.26
CA SER A 30 -0.18 -4.98 10.47
C SER A 30 0.30 -3.82 9.60
N ARG A 31 1.14 -2.92 10.15
CA ARG A 31 1.70 -1.77 9.42
C ARG A 31 2.59 -2.21 8.27
N ARG A 32 3.44 -3.23 8.47
CA ARG A 32 4.27 -3.81 7.40
C ARG A 32 3.41 -4.44 6.30
N GLN A 33 2.34 -5.16 6.66
CA GLN A 33 1.42 -5.77 5.70
C GLN A 33 0.65 -4.72 4.89
N ARG A 34 0.11 -3.68 5.56
CA ARG A 34 -0.57 -2.56 4.90
C ARG A 34 0.33 -1.87 3.90
N LYS A 35 1.60 -1.65 4.25
CA LYS A 35 2.56 -1.01 3.35
C LYS A 35 2.77 -1.81 2.06
N LYS A 36 2.74 -3.14 2.12
CA LYS A 36 2.81 -3.99 0.91
C LYS A 36 1.63 -3.72 -0.03
N VAL A 37 0.43 -3.60 0.52
CA VAL A 37 -0.79 -3.30 -0.25
C VAL A 37 -0.77 -1.88 -0.80
N GLU A 38 -0.48 -0.87 0.04
CA GLU A 38 -0.37 0.53 -0.37
C GLU A 38 0.62 0.72 -1.53
N MET A 39 1.77 0.05 -1.46
CA MET A 39 2.78 0.12 -2.52
C MET A 39 2.30 -0.51 -3.83
N LEU A 40 1.51 -1.58 -3.79
CA LEU A 40 0.91 -2.15 -5.00
C LEU A 40 -0.02 -1.13 -5.66
N PHE A 41 -0.88 -0.47 -4.90
CA PHE A 41 -1.75 0.59 -5.44
C PHE A 41 -0.97 1.80 -5.95
N ALA A 42 0.10 2.21 -5.27
CA ALA A 42 0.97 3.28 -5.75
C ALA A 42 1.63 2.92 -7.09
N HIS A 43 2.08 1.66 -7.25
CA HIS A 43 2.60 1.15 -8.50
C HIS A 43 1.53 1.10 -9.60
N LEU A 44 0.30 0.67 -9.31
CA LEU A 44 -0.81 0.69 -10.29
C LEU A 44 -1.00 2.09 -10.87
N LYS A 45 -1.08 3.11 -10.00
CA LYS A 45 -1.21 4.51 -10.42
C LYS A 45 -0.01 4.97 -11.24
N ARG A 46 1.21 4.82 -10.72
CA ARG A 46 2.42 5.34 -11.38
C ARG A 46 2.73 4.65 -12.71
N ILE A 47 2.51 3.34 -12.79
CA ILE A 47 2.97 2.51 -13.91
C ILE A 47 1.87 2.29 -14.94
N LEU A 48 0.67 1.92 -14.49
CA LEU A 48 -0.47 1.65 -15.37
C LEU A 48 -1.36 2.88 -15.57
N LYS A 49 -1.02 4.03 -14.96
CA LYS A 49 -1.78 5.29 -15.06
C LYS A 49 -3.24 5.13 -14.66
N LEU A 50 -3.50 4.28 -13.66
CA LEU A 50 -4.84 4.02 -13.12
C LEU A 50 -5.27 5.16 -12.16
N ASP A 51 -5.34 6.38 -12.69
CA ASP A 51 -5.68 7.57 -11.90
C ASP A 51 -7.19 7.81 -11.82
N ARG A 52 -7.94 7.34 -12.83
CA ARG A 52 -9.40 7.39 -12.87
C ARG A 52 -9.95 6.07 -13.40
N LEU A 53 -11.08 5.65 -12.83
CA LEU A 53 -11.84 4.51 -13.32
C LEU A 53 -12.78 4.99 -14.43
N ARG A 54 -12.95 4.17 -15.46
CA ARG A 54 -13.84 4.42 -16.59
C ARG A 54 -15.28 4.03 -16.29
N LEU A 55 -15.50 3.21 -15.25
CA LEU A 55 -16.79 2.81 -14.68
C LEU A 55 -17.76 2.28 -15.76
N ARG A 56 -17.26 1.40 -16.63
CA ARG A 56 -18.07 0.81 -17.70
C ARG A 56 -19.01 -0.26 -17.14
N GLY A 57 -20.30 0.03 -17.09
CA GLY A 57 -21.33 -0.89 -16.61
C GLY A 57 -21.33 -1.08 -15.09
N PRO A 58 -22.26 -1.90 -14.54
CA PRO A 58 -22.47 -2.05 -13.10
C PRO A 58 -21.26 -2.62 -12.35
N ASN A 59 -20.41 -3.39 -13.03
CA ASN A 59 -19.19 -3.98 -12.46
C ASN A 59 -17.91 -3.22 -12.84
N GLY A 60 -18.01 -2.07 -13.52
CA GLY A 60 -16.87 -1.41 -14.17
C GLY A 60 -15.67 -1.17 -13.23
N ALA A 61 -15.92 -0.70 -12.01
CA ALA A 61 -14.85 -0.50 -11.03
C ALA A 61 -14.14 -1.82 -10.67
N ARG A 62 -14.91 -2.87 -10.41
CA ARG A 62 -14.39 -4.19 -10.03
C ARG A 62 -13.52 -4.74 -11.16
N ASP A 63 -14.02 -4.72 -12.38
CA ASP A 63 -13.35 -5.32 -13.54
C ASP A 63 -12.05 -4.56 -13.88
N GLU A 64 -12.07 -3.23 -13.80
CA GLU A 64 -10.87 -2.41 -14.00
C GLU A 64 -9.77 -2.73 -12.98
N PHE A 65 -10.10 -2.88 -11.70
CA PHE A 65 -9.13 -3.28 -10.69
C PHE A 65 -8.59 -4.70 -10.91
N HIS A 66 -9.44 -5.65 -11.30
CA HIS A 66 -8.99 -7.03 -11.57
C HIS A 66 -8.03 -7.09 -12.76
N MET A 67 -8.32 -6.35 -13.84
CA MET A 67 -7.43 -6.25 -15.00
C MET A 67 -6.11 -5.57 -14.64
N ALA A 68 -6.16 -4.46 -13.90
CA ALA A 68 -4.96 -3.75 -13.47
C ALA A 68 -4.08 -4.59 -12.54
N ALA A 69 -4.69 -5.32 -11.59
CA ALA A 69 -4.00 -6.26 -10.72
C ALA A 69 -3.36 -7.40 -11.51
N THR A 70 -4.07 -7.95 -12.50
CA THR A 70 -3.53 -8.98 -13.40
C THR A 70 -2.29 -8.48 -14.14
N ALA A 71 -2.38 -7.30 -14.77
CA ALA A 71 -1.24 -6.69 -15.46
C ALA A 71 -0.03 -6.46 -14.53
N GLN A 72 -0.29 -6.00 -13.29
CA GLN A 72 0.77 -5.82 -12.30
C GLN A 72 1.42 -7.15 -11.86
N ASN A 73 0.61 -8.19 -11.66
CA ASN A 73 1.09 -9.52 -11.30
C ASN A 73 1.96 -10.12 -12.42
N LEU A 74 1.53 -10.01 -13.68
CA LEU A 74 2.32 -10.42 -14.85
C LEU A 74 3.68 -9.69 -14.90
N ARG A 75 3.69 -8.37 -14.68
CA ARG A 75 4.95 -7.61 -14.61
C ARG A 75 5.87 -8.06 -13.47
N LYS A 76 5.32 -8.45 -12.33
CA LYS A 76 6.11 -8.96 -11.21
C LYS A 76 6.70 -10.33 -11.54
N MET A 77 5.92 -11.23 -12.14
CA MET A 77 6.40 -12.54 -12.57
C MET A 77 7.50 -12.44 -13.63
N ALA A 78 7.35 -11.53 -14.61
CA ALA A 78 8.37 -11.30 -15.62
C ALA A 78 9.74 -10.90 -15.05
N LYS A 79 9.78 -10.25 -13.88
CA LYS A 79 11.04 -9.89 -13.19
C LYS A 79 11.71 -11.06 -12.47
N LEU A 80 10.96 -12.12 -12.16
CA LEU A 80 11.51 -13.32 -11.52
C LEU A 80 12.17 -14.25 -12.53
N ILE A 81 11.86 -14.09 -13.81
CA ILE A 81 12.47 -14.86 -14.89
C ILE A 81 13.88 -14.28 -15.14
N PRO A 82 14.96 -15.08 -15.02
CA PRO A 82 16.30 -14.61 -15.34
C PRO A 82 16.37 -14.24 -16.82
N MET A 83 16.86 -13.06 -17.14
CA MET A 83 17.10 -12.66 -18.52
C MET A 83 18.31 -13.45 -19.03
N VAL A 84 18.08 -14.46 -19.87
CA VAL A 84 19.15 -15.13 -20.60
C VAL A 84 19.81 -14.06 -21.48
N LYS A 85 21.03 -13.63 -21.12
CA LYS A 85 21.83 -12.80 -22.03
C LYS A 85 22.10 -13.65 -23.26
N GLN A 86 21.58 -13.24 -24.41
CA GLN A 86 22.01 -13.84 -25.67
C GLN A 86 23.55 -13.69 -25.77
N PRO A 87 24.28 -14.74 -26.15
CA PRO A 87 25.72 -14.64 -26.34
C PRO A 87 26.00 -13.57 -27.40
N LEU A 88 26.98 -12.71 -27.14
CA LEU A 88 27.43 -11.74 -28.14
C LEU A 88 27.89 -12.52 -29.39
N PRO A 89 27.50 -12.07 -30.60
CA PRO A 89 28.04 -12.67 -31.83
C PRO A 89 29.56 -12.51 -31.84
N ALA A 90 30.23 -13.57 -32.30
CA ALA A 90 31.69 -13.68 -32.40
C ALA A 90 32.30 -12.59 -33.30
#